data_AF-A0A7V3D3M6-F1
#
_entry.id   AF-A0A7V3D3M6-F1
#
_cell.length_a   1.000
_cell.length_b   1.000
_cell.length_c   1.000
_cell.angle_alpha   90.00
_cell.angle_beta   90.00
_cell.angle_gamma   90.00
#
_symmetry.space_group_name_H-M   'P 1'
#
loop_
_entity.id
_entity.type
_entity.pdbx_description
1 polymer ?
#
loop_
_entity_poly.entity_id
_entity_poly.type
_entity_poly.pdbx_seq_one_letter_code
_entity_poly.pdbx_strand_id
1 'polypeptide(L)'
;DFKIDLPAVAALLTLIGFSVNDTIVVFDRIREVRGKNPYLTPEMINDSVNQTLSRTILTSLTAWLVVVVLYVAGGEGVHLFAFVMVVGVIVGTLSSIFVASPLLLYLGEGARPKGLREERPAEAVP
;
A
#
# COMPACT_ATOMS: atom_id res chain seq x y z
N ASP A 1 -15.72 28.11 -0.78
CA ASP A 1 -14.56 28.13 -1.69
C ASP A 1 -13.37 27.40 -1.09
N PHE A 2 -12.86 26.40 -1.79
CA PHE A 2 -11.58 25.76 -1.44
C PHE A 2 -10.44 26.63 -1.98
N LYS A 3 -9.86 27.47 -1.11
CA LYS A 3 -8.64 28.23 -1.43
C LYS A 3 -7.43 27.43 -0.94
N ILE A 4 -6.39 27.37 -1.76
CA ILE A 4 -5.11 26.81 -1.32
C ILE A 4 -4.51 27.79 -0.30
N ASP A 5 -4.56 27.39 0.95
CA ASP A 5 -4.09 28.13 2.12
C ASP A 5 -3.28 27.18 3.03
N LEU A 6 -2.70 27.67 4.12
CA LEU A 6 -1.85 26.89 5.02
C LEU A 6 -2.45 25.52 5.43
N PRO A 7 -3.75 25.41 5.79
CA PRO A 7 -4.37 24.11 6.11
C PRO A 7 -4.37 23.13 4.95
N ALA A 8 -4.50 23.61 3.70
CA ALA A 8 -4.47 22.74 2.52
C ALA A 8 -3.06 22.16 2.31
N VAL A 9 -2.02 22.99 2.44
CA VAL A 9 -0.63 22.54 2.33
C VAL A 9 -0.29 21.54 3.45
N ALA A 10 -0.70 21.83 4.69
CA ALA A 10 -0.52 20.93 5.83
C ALA A 10 -1.20 19.57 5.61
N ALA A 11 -2.41 19.57 5.03
CA ALA A 11 -3.13 18.34 4.71
C ALA A 11 -2.40 17.51 3.65
N LEU A 12 -1.89 18.15 2.59
CA LEU A 12 -1.14 17.47 1.54
C LEU A 12 0.16 16.84 2.07
N LEU A 13 0.92 17.57 2.88
CA LEU A 13 2.15 17.06 3.50
C LEU A 13 1.86 15.86 4.41
N THR A 14 0.78 15.94 5.21
CA THR A 14 0.34 14.86 6.09
C THR A 14 -0.09 13.64 5.28
N LEU A 15 -0.86 13.85 4.21
CA LEU A 15 -1.33 12.81 3.33
C LEU A 15 -0.18 12.05 2.66
N ILE A 16 0.84 12.77 2.17
CA ILE A 16 2.04 12.14 1.58
C ILE A 16 2.73 11.25 2.62
N GLY A 17 2.94 11.75 3.84
CA GLY A 17 3.54 10.97 4.91
C GLY A 17 2.74 9.70 5.23
N PHE A 18 1.42 9.82 5.31
CA PHE A 18 0.52 8.69 5.56
C PHE A 18 0.58 7.64 4.44
N SER A 19 0.50 8.06 3.18
CA SER A 19 0.54 7.15 2.03
C SER A 19 1.90 6.46 1.85
N VAL A 20 3.00 7.17 2.12
CA VAL A 20 4.35 6.62 2.04
C VAL A 20 4.58 5.57 3.13
N ASN A 21 4.06 5.79 4.34
CA ASN A 21 4.12 4.80 5.42
C ASN A 21 3.53 3.45 4.99
N ASP A 22 2.34 3.47 4.40
CA ASP A 22 1.69 2.23 3.93
C ASP A 22 2.51 1.54 2.83
N THR A 23 3.09 2.32 1.92
CA THR A 23 3.94 1.80 0.84
C THR A 23 5.23 1.16 1.36
N ILE A 24 5.87 1.76 2.37
CA ILE A 24 7.10 1.23 2.98
C ILE A 24 6.84 -0.13 3.62
N VAL A 25 5.72 -0.29 4.34
CA VAL A 25 5.39 -1.56 5.00
C VAL A 25 5.22 -2.70 3.99
N VAL A 26 4.52 -2.46 2.88
CA VAL A 26 4.34 -3.45 1.81
C VAL A 26 5.68 -3.77 1.15
N PHE A 27 6.47 -2.75 0.81
CA PHE A 27 7.78 -2.93 0.19
C PHE A 27 8.79 -3.64 1.08
N ASP A 28 8.78 -3.36 2.37
CA ASP A 28 9.64 -4.04 3.33
C ASP A 28 9.26 -5.53 3.43
N ARG A 29 7.96 -5.84 3.47
CA ARG A 29 7.51 -7.25 3.48
C ARG A 29 7.86 -7.99 2.20
N ILE A 30 7.79 -7.33 1.04
CA ILE A 30 8.23 -7.92 -0.22
C ILE A 30 9.73 -8.19 -0.21
N ARG A 31 10.55 -7.29 0.36
CA ARG A 31 11.99 -7.51 0.52
C ARG A 31 12.29 -8.66 1.48
N GLU A 32 11.53 -8.79 2.55
CA GLU A 32 11.65 -9.87 3.53
C GLU A 32 11.32 -11.23 2.91
N VAL A 33 10.18 -11.34 2.22
CA VAL A 33 9.78 -12.57 1.52
C VAL A 33 10.76 -12.91 0.40
N ARG A 34 11.30 -11.89 -0.31
CA ARG A 34 12.36 -12.07 -1.31
C ARG A 34 13.63 -12.66 -0.72
N GLY A 35 14.07 -12.18 0.44
CA GLY A 35 15.34 -12.59 1.05
C GLY A 35 16.50 -12.47 0.07
N LYS A 36 17.18 -13.59 -0.21
CA LYS A 36 18.31 -13.69 -1.15
C LYS A 36 17.90 -14.10 -2.57
N ASN A 37 16.61 -14.30 -2.84
CA ASN A 37 16.15 -14.76 -4.14
C ASN A 37 16.37 -13.65 -5.19
N PRO A 38 17.09 -13.92 -6.29
CA PRO A 38 17.34 -12.91 -7.31
C PRO A 38 16.08 -12.47 -8.07
N TYR A 39 15.00 -13.25 -8.02
CA TYR A 39 13.77 -12.98 -8.77
C TYR A 39 12.57 -12.78 -7.85
N LEU A 40 11.72 -11.79 -8.18
CA LEU A 40 10.37 -11.68 -7.63
C LEU A 40 9.42 -12.58 -8.41
N THR A 41 8.65 -13.41 -7.71
CA THR A 41 7.49 -14.10 -8.31
C THR A 41 6.18 -13.41 -7.93
N PRO A 42 5.12 -13.55 -8.74
CA PRO A 42 3.79 -13.05 -8.39
C PRO A 42 3.24 -13.61 -7.08
N GLU A 43 3.56 -14.88 -6.78
CA GLU A 43 3.16 -15.55 -5.53
C GLU A 43 3.77 -14.85 -4.31
N MET A 44 5.06 -14.48 -4.37
CA MET A 44 5.74 -13.79 -3.28
C MET A 44 5.12 -12.42 -3.00
N ILE A 45 4.72 -11.69 -4.04
CA ILE A 45 4.02 -10.40 -3.89
C ILE A 45 2.66 -10.61 -3.24
N ASN A 46 1.87 -11.58 -3.72
CA ASN A 46 0.57 -11.89 -3.16
C ASN A 46 0.66 -12.27 -1.68
N ASP A 47 1.65 -13.07 -1.31
CA ASP A 47 1.90 -13.46 0.08
C ASP A 47 2.29 -12.26 0.95
N SER A 48 3.20 -11.40 0.47
CA SER A 48 3.59 -10.18 1.19
C SER A 48 2.44 -9.21 1.38
N VAL A 49 1.59 -9.03 0.35
CA VAL A 49 0.40 -8.18 0.42
C VAL A 49 -0.58 -8.76 1.44
N ASN A 50 -0.93 -10.05 1.35
CA ASN A 50 -1.86 -10.67 2.30
C ASN A 50 -1.39 -10.59 3.76
N GLN A 51 -0.07 -10.69 4.00
CA GLN A 51 0.51 -10.60 5.34
C GLN A 51 0.51 -9.16 5.89
N THR A 52 0.56 -8.15 5.04
CA THR A 52 0.53 -6.74 5.45
C THR A 52 -0.87 -6.14 5.48
N LEU A 53 -1.80 -6.69 4.69
CA LEU A 53 -3.15 -6.18 4.45
C LEU A 53 -3.93 -5.90 5.74
N SER A 54 -3.91 -6.81 6.73
CA SER A 54 -4.59 -6.59 8.00
C SER A 54 -4.07 -5.36 8.75
N ARG A 55 -2.76 -5.12 8.70
CA ARG A 55 -2.14 -3.94 9.33
C ARG A 55 -2.52 -2.68 8.57
N THR A 56 -2.34 -2.64 7.25
CA THR A 56 -2.61 -1.46 6.42
C THR A 56 -4.07 -1.07 6.44
N ILE A 57 -5.00 -2.03 6.41
CA ILE A 57 -6.43 -1.75 6.53
C ILE A 57 -6.77 -1.21 7.92
N LEU A 58 -6.21 -1.79 8.99
CA LEU A 58 -6.52 -1.31 10.33
C LEU A 58 -5.98 0.10 10.59
N THR A 59 -4.75 0.40 10.17
CA THR A 59 -4.15 1.74 10.32
C THR A 59 -4.87 2.79 9.47
N SER A 60 -5.22 2.46 8.23
CA SER A 60 -5.98 3.37 7.36
C SER A 60 -7.40 3.60 7.84
N LEU A 61 -8.11 2.57 8.29
CA LEU A 61 -9.47 2.70 8.81
C LEU A 61 -9.49 3.56 10.07
N THR A 62 -8.55 3.34 10.99
CA THR A 62 -8.46 4.15 12.22
C THR A 62 -8.12 5.60 11.92
N ALA A 63 -7.17 5.87 11.03
CA ALA A 63 -6.87 7.23 10.57
C ALA A 63 -8.08 7.88 9.89
N TRP A 64 -8.76 7.13 9.02
CA TRP A 64 -9.96 7.57 8.31
C TRP A 64 -11.08 7.96 9.27
N LEU A 65 -11.35 7.14 10.30
CA LEU A 65 -12.34 7.45 11.33
C LEU A 65 -12.00 8.77 12.06
N VAL A 66 -10.74 8.98 12.44
CA VAL A 66 -10.30 10.22 13.10
C VAL A 66 -10.55 11.43 12.21
N VAL A 67 -10.18 11.37 10.93
CA VAL A 67 -10.36 12.51 10.02
C VAL A 67 -11.81 12.73 9.62
N VAL A 68 -12.66 11.70 9.63
CA VAL A 68 -14.12 11.83 9.46
C VAL A 68 -14.74 12.55 10.65
N VAL A 69 -14.37 12.17 11.88
CA VAL A 69 -14.83 12.89 13.07
C VAL A 69 -14.35 14.34 13.02
N LEU A 70 -13.10 14.59 12.61
CA LEU A 70 -12.58 15.94 12.43
C LEU A 70 -13.34 16.72 11.33
N TYR A 71 -13.75 16.07 10.26
CA TYR A 71 -14.51 16.71 9.17
C TYR A 71 -15.90 17.15 9.63
N VAL A 72 -16.59 16.32 10.44
CA VAL A 72 -17.95 16.61 10.93
C VAL A 72 -17.93 17.54 12.15
N ALA A 73 -16.97 17.40 13.05
CA ALA A 73 -16.95 18.08 14.36
C ALA A 73 -15.82 19.10 14.55
N GLY A 74 -14.87 19.24 13.61
CA GLY A 74 -13.66 20.07 13.77
C GLY A 74 -13.84 21.58 13.56
N GLY A 75 -14.97 22.03 13.02
CA GLY A 75 -15.24 23.45 12.72
C GLY A 75 -14.57 23.97 11.43
N GLU A 76 -14.83 25.23 11.08
CA GLU A 76 -14.51 25.79 9.76
C GLU A 76 -13.00 25.84 9.46
N GLY A 77 -12.15 26.09 10.46
CA GLY A 77 -10.71 26.29 10.26
C GLY A 77 -9.94 25.04 9.80
N VAL A 78 -10.43 23.84 10.12
CA VAL A 78 -9.81 22.56 9.76
C VAL A 78 -10.63 21.76 8.74
N HIS A 79 -11.76 22.31 8.29
CA HIS A 79 -12.69 21.59 7.42
C HIS A 79 -12.04 21.20 6.08
N LEU A 80 -11.28 22.12 5.48
CA LEU A 80 -10.52 21.84 4.25
C LEU A 80 -9.41 20.81 4.48
N PHE A 81 -8.71 20.88 5.63
CA PHE A 81 -7.71 19.88 5.99
C PHE A 81 -8.33 18.48 6.11
N ALA A 82 -9.42 18.38 6.85
CA ALA A 82 -10.12 17.12 7.08
C ALA A 82 -10.71 16.56 5.78
N PHE A 83 -11.25 17.40 4.90
CA PHE A 83 -11.74 16.98 3.59
C PHE A 83 -10.65 16.34 2.73
N VAL A 84 -9.50 17.01 2.61
CA VAL A 84 -8.34 16.48 1.85
C VAL A 84 -7.87 15.16 2.44
N MET A 85 -7.81 15.06 3.77
CA MET A 85 -7.40 13.83 4.44
C MET A 85 -8.41 12.68 4.28
N VAL A 86 -9.72 12.93 4.35
CA VAL A 86 -10.76 11.91 4.16
C VAL A 86 -10.65 11.28 2.78
N VAL A 87 -10.57 12.09 1.73
CA VAL A 87 -10.43 11.60 0.35
C VAL A 87 -9.05 10.97 0.14
N GLY A 88 -8.01 11.64 0.66
CA GLY A 88 -6.63 11.23 0.49
C GLY A 88 -6.31 9.88 1.12
N VAL A 89 -6.76 9.62 2.35
CA VAL A 89 -6.51 8.33 3.04
C VAL A 89 -7.12 7.18 2.27
N ILE A 90 -8.36 7.33 1.76
CA ILE A 90 -9.00 6.28 0.95
C ILE A 90 -8.16 5.99 -0.30
N VAL A 91 -7.82 7.04 -1.06
CA VAL A 91 -7.07 6.88 -2.32
C VAL A 91 -5.65 6.35 -2.05
N GLY A 92 -4.99 6.85 -1.01
CA GLY A 92 -3.62 6.49 -0.64
C GLY A 92 -3.50 5.03 -0.21
N THR A 93 -4.42 4.55 0.62
CA THR A 93 -4.43 3.15 1.06
C THR A 93 -4.75 2.19 -0.08
N LEU A 94 -5.70 2.52 -0.95
CA LEU A 94 -5.97 1.70 -2.13
C LEU A 94 -4.77 1.73 -3.10
N SER A 95 -4.13 2.88 -3.27
CA SER A 95 -2.94 3.01 -4.12
C SER A 95 -1.77 2.16 -3.60
N SER A 96 -1.49 2.16 -2.31
CA SER A 96 -0.36 1.39 -1.75
C SER A 96 -0.56 -0.13 -1.85
N ILE A 97 -1.80 -0.62 -1.78
CA ILE A 97 -2.09 -2.06 -1.87
C ILE A 97 -2.14 -2.53 -3.34
N PHE A 98 -2.86 -1.79 -4.19
CA PHE A 98 -3.17 -2.24 -5.55
C PHE A 98 -2.16 -1.79 -6.62
N VAL A 99 -1.42 -0.69 -6.42
CA VAL A 99 -0.47 -0.16 -7.41
C VAL A 99 0.97 -0.60 -7.11
N ALA A 100 1.35 -0.72 -5.84
CA ALA A 100 2.71 -1.09 -5.44
C ALA A 100 3.11 -2.51 -5.90
N SER A 101 2.17 -3.44 -5.83
CA SER A 101 2.30 -4.86 -6.21
C SER A 101 2.68 -5.06 -7.69
N PRO A 102 1.95 -4.49 -8.68
CA PRO A 102 2.34 -4.59 -10.09
C PRO A 102 3.56 -3.72 -10.45
N LEU A 103 3.79 -2.58 -9.78
CA LEU A 103 4.92 -1.70 -10.11
C LEU A 103 6.27 -2.42 -9.95
N LEU A 104 6.40 -3.28 -8.93
CA LEU A 104 7.59 -4.08 -8.69
C LEU A 104 7.84 -5.15 -9.76
N LEU A 105 6.78 -5.72 -10.35
CA LEU A 105 6.91 -6.64 -11.48
C LEU A 105 7.39 -5.93 -12.75
N TYR A 106 7.01 -4.65 -12.93
CA TYR A 106 7.43 -3.85 -14.08
C TYR A 106 8.84 -3.26 -13.94
N LEU A 107 9.25 -2.88 -12.72
CA LEU A 107 10.55 -2.21 -12.50
C LEU A 107 11.70 -3.17 -12.17
N GLY A 108 11.42 -4.40 -11.73
CA GLY A 108 12.44 -5.36 -11.28
C GLY A 108 12.30 -6.73 -11.93
N GLU A 109 12.95 -6.93 -13.07
CA GLU A 109 13.69 -8.16 -13.47
C GLU A 109 13.05 -9.55 -13.24
N GLY A 110 11.73 -9.65 -13.08
CA GLY A 110 11.04 -10.88 -12.65
C GLY A 110 10.49 -11.76 -13.76
N ALA A 111 10.81 -11.51 -15.03
CA ALA A 111 10.45 -12.41 -16.10
C ALA A 111 11.42 -13.60 -16.11
N ARG A 112 11.14 -14.62 -15.29
CA ARG A 112 11.75 -15.95 -15.49
C ARG A 112 11.37 -16.39 -16.92
N PRO A 113 12.33 -16.71 -17.81
CA PRO A 113 11.99 -17.19 -19.16
C PRO A 113 11.13 -18.44 -19.04
N LYS A 114 9.98 -18.47 -19.74
CA LYS A 114 9.06 -19.60 -19.82
C LYS A 114 9.83 -20.83 -20.34
N GLY A 115 10.32 -21.71 -19.45
CA GLY A 115 11.09 -22.88 -19.93
C GLY A 115 11.42 -23.99 -18.93
N LEU A 116 11.02 -23.94 -17.66
CA LEU A 116 11.39 -24.98 -16.67
C LEU A 116 10.17 -25.54 -15.94
N ARG A 117 9.18 -26.00 -16.71
CA ARG A 117 8.05 -26.79 -16.20
C ARG A 117 8.00 -28.16 -16.87
N GLU A 118 9.00 -28.97 -16.56
CA GLU A 118 9.02 -30.44 -16.57
C GLU A 118 10.29 -30.73 -15.76
N GLU A 119 10.22 -31.25 -14.54
CA GLU A 119 9.84 -32.63 -14.24
C GLU A 119 9.15 -32.68 -12.87
N ARG A 120 7.95 -33.27 -12.82
CA ARG A 120 7.49 -33.95 -11.61
C ARG A 120 7.94 -35.40 -11.76
N PRO A 121 8.89 -35.92 -10.98
CA PRO A 121 9.04 -37.36 -10.88
C PRO A 121 7.81 -37.89 -10.15
N ALA A 122 7.07 -38.74 -10.84
CA ALA A 122 5.96 -39.50 -10.31
C ALA A 122 6.40 -40.27 -9.05
N GLU A 123 5.63 -40.11 -7.98
CA GLU A 123 5.08 -41.22 -7.21
C GLU A 123 5.95 -42.48 -7.15
N ALA A 124 6.91 -42.49 -6.24
CA ALA A 124 7.46 -43.72 -5.67
C ALA A 124 6.84 -43.89 -4.28
N VAL A 125 5.68 -44.53 -4.23
CA VAL A 125 5.07 -45.07 -3.00
C VAL A 125 5.54 -46.53 -2.89
N PRO A 126 5.95 -46.99 -1.70
CA PRO A 126 6.79 -48.18 -1.48
C PRO A 126 6.21 -49.52 -1.93
#